data_AF-A0A162J8N8-F1
#
_entry.id   AF-A0A162J8N8-F1
#
_cell.length_a   1.000
_cell.length_b   1.000
_cell.length_c   1.000
_cell.angle_alpha   90.00
_cell.angle_beta   90.00
_cell.angle_gamma   90.00
#
_symmetry.space_group_name_H-M   'P 1'
#
loop_
_entity.id
_entity.type
_entity.pdbx_description
1 polymer ?
#
loop_
_entity_poly.entity_id
_entity_poly.type
_entity_poly.pdbx_seq_one_letter_code
_entity_poly.pdbx_strand_id
1 'polypeptide(L)'
;MKTAIYHYSLGKQKEVQASDFIRGSSFPPGKFTCPECGENVFLTSRKYSILFSHYEKKETSPECDRRVDGKSSLTIYERIGLPLYLRINNGNFYLSMGFRPISFDILQTASREGAYIEISENVRNSLNKYKYFINQERFYSDATTFIPIDFIPRHEHQYSISFSKGDSGYSLKKIWSDYADGFSNAGALFTSNECGGKKIRHGDSISSNKDYYWVRKDTEIPKYISGIEMKLCGNLVLKDEKYYVFKGSFIASLSNQRQFRQLAGYLKKYMKVFLLEKQPEIIPLWPPCVRVCDGYDVSDVGKDIFCNVVSGNETPKVFIYQSSKIYPREPLIKKTSAENRIISFRISSESILVNVDRKMISTGTYFKYTKTELEELESEIVEIENNEYCDVNSLHQIRTDKELKFQTLTDVEVIRVDRRGNISKSKSTDGTLEIKELMYQDRIYILSHNRLIYSANIEREKISSYDDIKLYDLLKAHNKDVRVVMPVGVRKIIIKMLISYSASKKYLYDYLEKNTIPVTLANLLGGNKNARWRL
;
A
#
# COMPACT_ATOMS: atom_id res chain seq x y z
N MET A 1 3.39 19.05 32.51
CA MET A 1 2.95 19.01 31.09
C MET A 1 1.56 19.64 30.92
N LYS A 2 1.22 20.14 29.73
CA LYS A 2 -0.06 20.86 29.48
C LYS A 2 -1.24 19.94 29.12
N THR A 3 -1.02 18.79 28.49
CA THR A 3 -2.09 17.85 28.12
C THR A 3 -1.98 16.50 28.80
N ALA A 4 -3.12 15.83 28.97
CA ALA A 4 -3.24 14.44 29.41
C ALA A 4 -4.44 13.77 28.72
N ILE A 5 -4.48 12.43 28.73
CA ILE A 5 -5.68 11.66 28.38
C ILE A 5 -6.58 11.59 29.61
N TYR A 6 -7.82 12.07 29.49
CA TYR A 6 -8.82 12.05 30.55
C TYR A 6 -9.84 10.93 30.33
N HIS A 7 -9.91 10.00 31.28
CA HIS A 7 -10.87 8.89 31.34
C HIS A 7 -12.18 9.36 32.00
N TYR A 8 -12.96 10.12 31.24
CA TYR A 8 -14.08 10.91 31.76
C TYR A 8 -15.31 10.06 32.10
N SER A 9 -15.52 8.95 31.40
CA SER A 9 -16.60 7.98 31.67
C SER A 9 -16.13 6.56 31.34
N LEU A 10 -16.92 5.55 31.72
CA LEU A 10 -16.57 4.15 31.46
C LEU A 10 -16.40 3.92 29.95
N GLY A 11 -15.25 3.39 29.56
CA GLY A 11 -14.96 3.07 28.16
C GLY A 11 -14.75 4.29 27.25
N LYS A 12 -14.70 5.51 27.78
CA LYS A 12 -14.48 6.74 26.99
C LYS A 12 -13.30 7.55 27.50
N GLN A 13 -12.57 8.15 26.56
CA GLN A 13 -11.37 8.92 26.84
C GLN A 13 -11.23 10.09 25.86
N LYS A 14 -10.63 11.20 26.28
CA LYS A 14 -10.28 12.31 25.39
C LYS A 14 -8.99 12.99 25.84
N GLU A 15 -8.21 13.54 24.90
CA GLU A 15 -7.09 14.41 25.27
C GLU A 15 -7.61 15.80 25.68
N VAL A 16 -7.18 16.28 26.85
CA VAL A 16 -7.59 17.54 27.48
C VAL A 16 -6.38 18.43 27.78
N GLN A 17 -6.60 19.73 27.86
CA GLN A 17 -5.63 20.68 28.40
C GLN A 17 -5.82 20.84 29.91
N ALA A 18 -4.73 21.09 30.63
CA ALA A 18 -4.79 21.35 32.06
C ALA A 18 -5.57 22.64 32.39
N SER A 19 -5.61 23.59 31.44
CA SER A 19 -6.42 24.81 31.52
C SER A 19 -7.93 24.55 31.46
N ASP A 20 -8.36 23.37 31.05
CA ASP A 20 -9.79 23.01 30.98
C ASP A 20 -10.37 22.71 32.38
N PHE A 21 -9.52 22.68 33.42
CA PHE A 21 -9.90 22.33 34.79
C PHE A 21 -9.71 23.49 35.76
N ILE A 22 -10.53 23.50 36.80
CA ILE A 22 -10.49 24.54 37.85
C ILE A 22 -9.43 24.16 38.88
N ARG A 23 -8.73 25.19 39.41
CA ARG A 23 -7.75 25.04 40.48
C ARG A 23 -8.40 24.41 41.72
N GLY A 24 -7.72 23.44 42.34
CA GLY A 24 -8.23 22.75 43.53
C GLY A 24 -9.17 21.57 43.24
N SER A 25 -9.46 21.28 41.97
CA SER A 25 -10.20 20.08 41.58
C SER A 25 -9.39 18.83 41.98
N SER A 26 -9.97 17.97 42.82
CA SER A 26 -9.39 16.67 43.18
C SER A 26 -10.01 15.58 42.30
N PHE A 27 -9.15 14.73 41.74
CA PHE A 27 -9.56 13.60 40.93
C PHE A 27 -8.97 12.30 41.49
N PRO A 28 -9.72 11.19 41.46
CA PRO A 28 -9.19 9.92 41.91
C PRO A 28 -8.00 9.47 41.03
N PRO A 29 -7.05 8.70 41.61
CA PRO A 29 -5.91 8.17 40.86
C PRO A 29 -6.33 7.41 39.60
N GLY A 30 -5.57 7.61 38.53
CA GLY A 30 -5.80 6.93 37.26
C GLY A 30 -6.88 7.53 36.36
N LYS A 31 -7.44 8.69 36.73
CA LYS A 31 -8.30 9.51 35.85
C LYS A 31 -7.58 10.16 34.69
N PHE A 32 -6.30 10.48 34.86
CA PHE A 32 -5.47 11.06 33.82
C PHE A 32 -4.27 10.17 33.55
N THR A 33 -3.92 10.05 32.27
CA THR A 33 -2.72 9.33 31.83
C THR A 33 -1.89 10.18 30.89
N CYS A 34 -0.57 9.99 30.94
CA CYS A 34 0.35 10.63 30.02
C CYS A 34 0.08 10.12 28.60
N PRO A 35 -0.07 11.01 27.61
CA PRO A 35 -0.32 10.59 26.23
C PRO A 35 0.92 9.96 25.56
N GLU A 36 2.11 10.11 26.15
CA GLU A 36 3.37 9.59 25.58
C GLU A 36 3.75 8.25 26.19
N CYS A 37 3.86 8.18 27.53
CA CYS A 37 4.32 6.96 28.21
C CYS A 37 3.17 6.10 28.80
N GLY A 38 1.93 6.58 28.75
CA GLY A 38 0.76 5.85 29.28
C GLY A 38 0.66 5.80 30.81
N GLU A 39 1.65 6.30 31.56
CA GLU A 39 1.62 6.32 33.02
C GLU A 39 0.50 7.21 33.57
N ASN A 40 -0.01 6.89 34.76
CA ASN A 40 -0.95 7.77 35.45
C ASN A 40 -0.27 9.10 35.75
N VAL A 41 -1.04 10.18 35.62
CA VAL A 41 -0.63 11.54 35.99
C VAL A 41 -1.71 12.18 36.83
N PHE A 42 -1.34 13.24 37.55
CA PHE A 42 -2.27 13.99 38.38
C PHE A 42 -2.25 15.47 38.04
N LEU A 43 -3.39 16.12 38.26
CA LEU A 43 -3.52 17.56 38.07
C LEU A 43 -2.83 18.27 39.24
N THR A 44 -1.95 19.21 38.93
CA THR A 44 -1.22 20.04 39.90
C THR A 44 -1.46 21.50 39.60
N SER A 45 -1.66 22.30 40.65
CA SER A 45 -1.77 23.74 40.54
C SER A 45 -0.52 24.42 41.07
N ARG A 46 0.18 25.18 40.21
CA ARG A 46 1.24 26.12 40.60
C ARG A 46 0.70 27.55 40.60
N LYS A 47 1.45 28.51 41.16
CA LYS A 47 1.01 29.91 41.41
C LYS A 47 0.32 30.57 40.20
N TYR A 48 0.76 30.30 38.97
CA TYR A 48 0.24 30.90 37.72
C TYR A 48 -0.24 29.89 36.67
N SER A 49 -0.24 28.58 36.94
CA SER A 49 -0.63 27.58 35.95
C SER A 49 -1.11 26.27 36.56
N ILE A 50 -2.05 25.63 35.88
CA ILE A 50 -2.49 24.27 36.16
C ILE A 50 -1.78 23.38 35.14
N LEU A 51 -1.17 22.30 35.61
CA LEU A 51 -0.37 21.38 34.81
C LEU A 51 -0.63 19.94 35.26
N PHE A 52 -0.43 18.97 34.37
CA PHE A 52 -0.33 17.57 34.76
C PHE A 52 1.11 17.23 35.15
N SER A 53 1.26 16.39 36.17
CA SER A 53 2.55 15.90 36.66
C SER A 53 2.55 14.39 36.74
N HIS A 54 3.69 13.79 36.38
CA HIS A 54 3.96 12.38 36.65
C HIS A 54 4.14 12.16 38.14
N TYR A 55 3.82 10.95 38.58
CA TYR A 55 4.30 10.46 39.87
C TYR A 55 5.82 10.24 39.83
N GLU A 56 6.40 10.04 41.01
CA GLU A 56 7.83 9.77 41.18
C GLU A 56 8.30 8.65 40.24
N LYS A 57 9.44 8.87 39.58
CA LYS A 57 10.02 7.94 38.61
C LYS A 57 10.48 6.69 39.37
N LYS A 58 10.02 5.52 38.95
CA LYS A 58 10.52 4.23 39.44
C LYS A 58 11.49 3.63 38.43
N GLU A 59 12.26 2.63 38.83
CA GLU A 59 13.12 1.89 37.89
C GLU A 59 12.32 1.26 36.74
N THR A 60 11.06 0.92 36.98
CA THR A 60 10.13 0.38 35.99
C THR A 60 9.36 1.45 35.23
N SER A 61 9.57 2.74 35.51
CA SER A 61 8.87 3.81 34.80
C SER A 61 9.43 3.91 33.38
N PRO A 62 8.58 3.89 32.34
CA PRO A 62 9.03 4.15 30.98
C PRO A 62 9.69 5.53 30.89
N GLU A 63 10.75 5.61 30.09
CA GLU A 63 11.33 6.89 29.69
C GLU A 63 10.25 7.73 28.98
N CYS A 64 10.22 9.02 29.30
CA CYS A 64 9.14 9.90 28.87
C CYS A 64 9.65 11.33 28.70
N ASP A 65 9.52 11.86 27.48
CA ASP A 65 10.00 13.21 27.16
C ASP A 65 9.25 14.33 27.89
N ARG A 66 8.08 14.02 28.47
CA ARG A 66 7.29 14.95 29.29
C ARG A 66 7.68 14.96 30.76
N ARG A 67 8.64 14.14 31.18
CA ARG A 67 9.29 14.29 32.48
C ARG A 67 10.31 15.43 32.42
N VAL A 68 10.79 15.86 33.58
CA VAL A 68 11.71 17.02 33.68
C VAL A 68 13.05 16.72 33.02
N ASP A 69 13.44 15.44 32.98
CA ASP A 69 14.64 14.87 32.34
C ASP A 69 14.43 14.45 30.87
N GLY A 70 13.26 14.72 30.30
CA GLY A 70 12.86 14.29 28.96
C GLY A 70 13.49 15.08 27.80
N LYS A 71 13.66 14.46 26.62
CA LYS A 71 14.24 15.10 25.42
C LYS A 71 13.17 15.52 24.42
N SER A 72 12.95 16.82 24.24
CA SER A 72 11.74 17.33 23.56
C SER A 72 11.74 17.36 22.01
N SER A 73 12.70 16.75 21.32
CA SER A 73 12.88 16.87 19.86
C SER A 73 12.55 15.62 19.03
N LEU A 74 11.95 14.58 19.62
CA LEU A 74 11.65 13.32 18.92
C LEU A 74 10.48 13.43 17.94
N THR A 75 10.65 12.83 16.76
CA THR A 75 9.63 12.61 15.72
C THR A 75 8.45 11.77 16.23
N ILE A 76 7.31 11.78 15.54
CA ILE A 76 6.17 10.93 15.91
C ILE A 76 6.54 9.43 15.87
N TYR A 77 7.46 9.04 14.98
CA TYR A 77 7.89 7.67 14.82
C TYR A 77 8.85 7.22 15.91
N GLU A 78 9.77 8.09 16.32
CA GLU A 78 10.60 7.86 17.51
C GLU A 78 9.72 7.68 18.74
N ARG A 79 8.70 8.53 18.91
CA ARG A 79 7.75 8.48 20.04
C ARG A 79 6.88 7.23 20.05
N ILE A 80 6.35 6.84 18.90
CA ILE A 80 5.52 5.64 18.76
C ILE A 80 6.35 4.37 18.80
N GLY A 81 7.67 4.41 18.60
CA GLY A 81 8.56 3.26 18.57
C GLY A 81 8.35 2.30 17.38
N LEU A 82 9.23 1.30 17.24
CA LEU A 82 9.08 0.28 16.20
C LEU A 82 7.96 -0.73 16.55
N PRO A 83 7.08 -1.08 15.60
CA PRO A 83 6.02 -2.05 15.82
C PRO A 83 6.54 -3.49 15.89
N LEU A 84 5.94 -4.28 16.78
CA LEU A 84 6.10 -5.74 16.79
C LEU A 84 4.87 -6.38 16.15
N TYR A 85 5.09 -7.47 15.42
CA TYR A 85 4.04 -8.25 14.78
C TYR A 85 4.15 -9.70 15.19
N LEU A 86 3.00 -10.26 15.56
CA LEU A 86 2.79 -11.68 15.61
C LEU A 86 2.37 -12.10 14.20
N ARG A 87 3.11 -13.02 13.58
CA ARG A 87 2.86 -13.47 12.21
C ARG A 87 2.58 -14.96 12.21
N ILE A 88 1.85 -15.40 11.19
CA ILE A 88 1.46 -16.81 11.02
C ILE A 88 2.10 -17.32 9.74
N ASN A 89 2.82 -18.43 9.83
CA ASN A 89 3.34 -19.16 8.68
C ASN A 89 3.05 -20.65 8.87
N ASN A 90 2.30 -21.26 7.95
CA ASN A 90 1.92 -22.67 7.99
C ASN A 90 1.33 -23.11 9.36
N GLY A 91 0.51 -22.25 9.96
CA GLY A 91 -0.13 -22.49 11.27
C GLY A 91 0.77 -22.24 12.50
N ASN A 92 2.06 -21.95 12.31
CA ASN A 92 2.98 -21.60 13.39
C ASN A 92 3.08 -20.09 13.56
N PHE A 93 3.09 -19.64 14.82
CA PHE A 93 3.27 -18.24 15.15
C PHE A 93 4.75 -17.90 15.30
N TYR A 94 5.16 -16.75 14.76
CA TYR A 94 6.48 -16.19 14.96
C TYR A 94 6.41 -14.69 15.24
N LEU A 95 7.39 -14.15 15.96
CA LEU A 95 7.47 -12.74 16.29
C LEU A 95 8.38 -12.03 15.28
N SER A 96 8.02 -10.81 14.90
CA SER A 96 8.83 -9.98 14.00
C SER A 96 8.76 -8.51 14.39
N MET A 97 9.83 -7.77 14.10
CA MET A 97 9.86 -6.31 14.20
C MET A 97 9.64 -5.72 12.81
N GLY A 98 8.71 -4.77 12.70
CA GLY A 98 8.43 -4.10 11.44
C GLY A 98 9.24 -2.83 11.27
N PHE A 99 10.02 -2.75 10.20
CA PHE A 99 10.76 -1.58 9.76
C PHE A 99 10.03 -0.95 8.59
N ARG A 100 9.64 0.31 8.74
CA ARG A 100 8.96 1.06 7.67
C ARG A 100 9.83 1.13 6.42
N PRO A 101 9.22 1.20 5.23
CA PRO A 101 9.98 1.47 4.02
C PRO A 101 10.76 2.77 4.15
N ILE A 102 12.00 2.76 3.67
CA ILE A 102 12.86 3.94 3.53
C ILE A 102 12.98 4.28 2.05
N SER A 103 13.23 5.54 1.70
CA SER A 103 13.38 5.89 0.28
C SER A 103 14.54 5.11 -0.34
N PHE A 104 14.43 4.83 -1.64
CA PHE A 104 15.45 4.12 -2.39
C PHE A 104 16.83 4.80 -2.26
N ASP A 105 16.87 6.13 -2.28
CA ASP A 105 18.10 6.92 -2.09
C ASP A 105 18.75 6.71 -0.72
N ILE A 106 17.95 6.69 0.35
CA ILE A 106 18.44 6.43 1.71
C ILE A 106 18.94 4.99 1.80
N LEU A 107 18.21 4.03 1.22
CA LEU A 107 18.58 2.62 1.20
C LEU A 107 19.92 2.40 0.47
N GLN A 108 20.10 3.02 -0.70
CA GLN A 108 21.37 2.93 -1.44
C GLN A 108 22.54 3.57 -0.68
N THR A 109 22.32 4.76 -0.10
CA THR A 109 23.37 5.47 0.64
C THR A 109 23.80 4.68 1.87
N ALA A 110 22.82 4.21 2.65
CA ALA A 110 23.06 3.36 3.81
C ALA A 110 23.80 2.07 3.45
N SER A 111 23.45 1.44 2.32
CA SER A 111 24.12 0.25 1.83
C SER A 111 25.57 0.52 1.43
N ARG A 112 25.86 1.63 0.75
CA ARG A 112 27.23 2.03 0.36
C ARG A 112 28.11 2.34 1.57
N GLU A 113 27.54 2.95 2.61
CA GLU A 113 28.23 3.27 3.87
C GLU A 113 28.39 2.06 4.80
N GLY A 114 27.85 0.88 4.44
CA GLY A 114 27.86 -0.30 5.31
C GLY A 114 27.06 -0.09 6.60
N ALA A 115 26.02 0.76 6.54
CA ALA A 115 25.17 1.07 7.67
C ALA A 115 24.45 -0.19 8.18
N TYR A 116 24.19 -0.22 9.48
CA TYR A 116 23.54 -1.35 10.12
C TYR A 116 22.65 -0.89 11.28
N ILE A 117 21.69 -1.74 11.61
CA ILE A 117 20.95 -1.68 12.86
C ILE A 117 21.34 -2.85 13.75
N GLU A 118 21.13 -2.67 15.03
CA GLU A 118 21.38 -3.69 16.03
C GLU A 118 20.24 -3.76 17.02
N ILE A 119 19.64 -4.94 17.14
CA ILE A 119 18.49 -5.22 18.00
C ILE A 119 19.00 -5.95 19.24
N SER A 120 18.70 -5.43 20.42
CA SER A 120 19.14 -5.99 21.69
C SER A 120 18.12 -5.77 22.82
N GLU A 121 18.36 -6.41 23.96
CA GLU A 121 17.67 -6.08 25.19
C GLU A 121 18.24 -4.78 25.78
N ASN A 122 17.37 -3.88 26.28
CA ASN A 122 17.80 -2.60 26.88
C ASN A 122 18.37 -2.80 28.30
N VAL A 123 19.38 -3.66 28.45
CA VAL A 123 20.03 -4.02 29.71
C VAL A 123 21.55 -4.08 29.48
N ARG A 124 22.33 -3.62 30.46
CA ARG A 124 23.80 -3.73 30.44
C ARG A 124 24.18 -5.22 30.35
N ASN A 125 25.00 -5.59 29.36
CA ASN A 125 25.43 -6.97 29.07
C ASN A 125 24.34 -7.90 28.52
N SER A 126 23.43 -7.39 27.67
CA SER A 126 22.50 -8.24 26.91
C SER A 126 23.24 -9.35 26.14
N LEU A 127 22.83 -10.61 26.36
CA LEU A 127 23.29 -11.77 25.58
C LEU A 127 22.63 -11.84 24.20
N ASN A 128 21.46 -11.23 24.06
CA ASN A 128 20.70 -11.20 22.81
C ASN A 128 21.06 -9.92 22.06
N LYS A 129 21.85 -10.06 21.00
CA LYS A 129 22.36 -8.93 20.23
C LYS A 129 22.50 -9.33 18.76
N TYR A 130 21.63 -8.78 17.92
CA TYR A 130 21.55 -9.13 16.50
C TYR A 130 21.86 -7.92 15.64
N LYS A 131 22.80 -8.07 14.71
CA LYS A 131 23.24 -7.02 13.79
C LYS A 131 22.71 -7.31 12.39
N TYR A 132 22.08 -6.31 11.78
CA TYR A 132 21.54 -6.39 10.42
C TYR A 132 22.07 -5.24 9.57
N PHE A 133 22.77 -5.55 8.49
CA PHE A 133 23.21 -4.57 7.51
C PHE A 133 22.04 -4.10 6.65
N ILE A 134 22.05 -2.82 6.30
CA ILE A 134 20.98 -2.16 5.54
C ILE A 134 21.33 -2.25 4.07
N ASN A 135 20.59 -3.08 3.34
CA ASN A 135 20.75 -3.29 1.90
C ASN A 135 19.41 -3.72 1.27
N GLN A 136 19.37 -3.77 -0.07
CA GLN A 136 18.17 -4.12 -0.83
C GLN A 136 17.74 -5.59 -0.67
N GLU A 137 18.66 -6.48 -0.28
CA GLU A 137 18.34 -7.89 -0.03
C GLU A 137 17.53 -8.09 1.27
N ARG A 138 17.68 -7.17 2.23
CA ARG A 138 17.07 -7.29 3.56
C ARG A 138 15.98 -6.28 3.83
N PHE A 139 16.04 -5.10 3.21
CA PHE A 139 15.10 -4.01 3.45
C PHE A 139 14.45 -3.54 2.16
N TYR A 140 13.16 -3.25 2.24
CA TYR A 140 12.35 -2.79 1.12
C TYR A 140 12.17 -1.27 1.14
N SER A 141 12.15 -0.66 -0.05
CA SER A 141 11.82 0.77 -0.22
C SER A 141 10.33 1.04 -0.38
N ASP A 142 9.54 -0.01 -0.60
CA ASP A 142 8.12 0.03 -0.96
C ASP A 142 7.23 -0.78 0.00
N ALA A 143 7.80 -1.69 0.79
CA ALA A 143 7.08 -2.48 1.78
C ALA A 143 7.66 -2.36 3.19
N THR A 144 6.85 -2.73 4.19
CA THR A 144 7.37 -2.90 5.56
C THR A 144 8.22 -4.15 5.61
N THR A 145 9.45 -4.01 6.09
CA THR A 145 10.38 -5.13 6.29
C THR A 145 10.10 -5.77 7.64
N PHE A 146 9.88 -7.09 7.67
CA PHE A 146 9.65 -7.84 8.90
C PHE A 146 10.89 -8.64 9.27
N ILE A 147 11.63 -8.20 10.28
CA ILE A 147 12.78 -8.93 10.80
C ILE A 147 12.30 -9.89 11.90
N PRO A 148 12.46 -11.22 11.76
CA PRO A 148 12.09 -12.17 12.81
C PRO A 148 12.88 -11.92 14.10
N ILE A 149 12.20 -12.06 15.24
CA ILE A 149 12.79 -11.97 16.57
C ILE A 149 12.55 -13.28 17.31
N ASP A 150 13.58 -13.78 17.97
CA ASP A 150 13.58 -15.05 18.70
C ASP A 150 13.70 -14.88 20.22
N PHE A 151 13.55 -13.65 20.75
CA PHE A 151 13.60 -13.36 22.18
C PHE A 151 12.62 -12.26 22.61
N ILE A 152 12.24 -12.27 23.89
CA ILE A 152 11.48 -11.19 24.55
C ILE A 152 12.33 -10.63 25.70
N PRO A 153 12.51 -9.29 25.79
CA PRO A 153 13.17 -8.65 26.92
C PRO A 153 12.58 -9.08 28.26
N ARG A 154 13.43 -9.34 29.24
CA ARG A 154 13.03 -9.75 30.59
C ARG A 154 12.47 -8.56 31.37
N HIS A 155 11.77 -8.85 32.47
CA HIS A 155 11.31 -7.85 33.45
C HIS A 155 10.52 -6.68 32.87
N GLU A 156 9.71 -6.93 31.83
CA GLU A 156 8.90 -5.92 31.15
C GLU A 156 9.71 -4.79 30.49
N HIS A 157 10.99 -5.03 30.19
CA HIS A 157 11.83 -4.09 29.46
C HIS A 157 11.43 -3.97 27.98
N GLN A 158 11.93 -2.92 27.35
CA GLN A 158 11.77 -2.65 25.93
C GLN A 158 12.95 -3.21 25.13
N TYR A 159 12.74 -3.47 23.85
CA TYR A 159 13.85 -3.71 22.92
C TYR A 159 14.60 -2.41 22.70
N SER A 160 15.93 -2.49 22.61
CA SER A 160 16.79 -1.40 22.19
C SER A 160 17.23 -1.62 20.75
N ILE A 161 17.12 -0.58 19.93
CA ILE A 161 17.59 -0.55 18.54
C ILE A 161 18.68 0.51 18.47
N SER A 162 19.90 0.08 18.18
CA SER A 162 21.02 0.97 17.94
C SER A 162 21.32 1.05 16.44
N PHE A 163 21.83 2.20 16.01
CA PHE A 163 22.15 2.50 14.62
C PHE A 163 23.66 2.68 14.49
N SER A 164 24.22 2.29 13.34
CA SER A 164 25.61 2.60 13.01
C SER A 164 25.89 4.10 13.12
N LYS A 165 27.09 4.47 13.57
CA LYS A 165 27.52 5.87 13.63
C LYS A 165 27.66 6.44 12.21
N GLY A 166 27.30 7.71 12.02
CA GLY A 166 27.38 8.40 10.72
C GLY A 166 26.03 9.01 10.29
N ASP A 167 26.04 9.67 9.13
CA ASP A 167 24.89 10.44 8.61
C ASP A 167 23.71 9.55 8.23
N SER A 168 23.97 8.37 7.65
CA SER A 168 22.93 7.37 7.40
C SER A 168 22.24 6.94 8.70
N GLY A 169 23.01 6.68 9.76
CA GLY A 169 22.44 6.30 11.06
C GLY A 169 21.51 7.36 11.66
N TYR A 170 21.90 8.64 11.55
CA TYR A 170 21.07 9.76 12.01
C TYR A 170 19.78 9.91 11.17
N SER A 171 19.88 9.71 9.86
CA SER A 171 18.73 9.76 8.95
C SER A 171 17.75 8.62 9.21
N LEU A 172 18.26 7.42 9.43
CA LEU A 172 17.46 6.23 9.76
C LEU A 172 16.75 6.37 11.09
N LYS A 173 17.41 6.94 12.11
CA LYS A 173 16.80 7.17 13.43
C LYS A 173 15.54 8.06 13.38
N LYS A 174 15.44 8.95 12.40
CA LYS A 174 14.23 9.79 12.20
C LYS A 174 13.04 9.01 11.65
N ILE A 175 13.29 7.84 11.05
CA ILE A 175 12.27 7.00 10.38
C ILE A 175 11.96 5.77 11.24
N TRP A 176 13.01 5.15 11.78
CA TRP A 176 12.99 4.00 12.64
C TRP A 176 13.37 4.43 14.06
N SER A 177 12.52 4.11 15.03
CA SER A 177 12.80 4.43 16.43
C SER A 177 13.94 3.58 16.99
N ASP A 178 14.59 4.07 18.04
CA ASP A 178 15.63 3.38 18.80
C ASP A 178 15.08 2.40 19.85
N TYR A 179 13.76 2.18 19.88
CA TYR A 179 13.16 1.18 20.76
C TYR A 179 11.89 0.52 20.19
N ALA A 180 11.57 -0.67 20.71
CA ALA A 180 10.27 -1.32 20.51
C ALA A 180 9.68 -1.80 21.84
N ASP A 181 8.36 -1.75 21.97
CA ASP A 181 7.67 -2.07 23.23
C ASP A 181 7.70 -3.58 23.52
N GLY A 182 8.24 -3.99 24.67
CA GLY A 182 8.32 -5.39 25.11
C GLY A 182 7.03 -5.93 25.73
N PHE A 183 7.07 -7.11 26.34
CA PHE A 183 5.88 -7.76 26.88
C PHE A 183 5.66 -7.38 28.36
N SER A 184 4.43 -7.42 28.83
CA SER A 184 4.15 -7.40 30.27
C SER A 184 4.37 -8.78 30.87
N ASN A 185 4.37 -8.87 32.21
CA ASN A 185 4.38 -10.15 32.91
C ASN A 185 3.16 -11.03 32.56
N ALA A 186 2.03 -10.41 32.20
CA ALA A 186 0.84 -11.11 31.73
C ALA A 186 0.83 -11.39 30.21
N GLY A 187 1.93 -11.06 29.52
CA GLY A 187 2.09 -11.26 28.08
C GLY A 187 1.85 -9.99 27.25
N ALA A 188 1.43 -10.17 26.00
CA ALA A 188 1.16 -9.08 25.06
C ALA A 188 -0.10 -9.34 24.24
N LEU A 189 -0.82 -8.26 23.90
CA LEU A 189 -1.96 -8.29 23.00
C LEU A 189 -1.55 -7.84 21.60
N PHE A 190 -2.13 -8.48 20.58
CA PHE A 190 -1.97 -8.11 19.19
C PHE A 190 -3.36 -7.96 18.56
N THR A 191 -3.47 -7.08 17.57
CA THR A 191 -4.66 -7.03 16.70
C THR A 191 -4.85 -8.38 16.00
N SER A 192 -6.07 -8.73 15.59
CA SER A 192 -6.33 -9.95 14.81
C SER A 192 -6.60 -9.61 13.35
N ASN A 193 -5.76 -10.10 12.44
CA ASN A 193 -5.94 -10.08 11.00
C ASN A 193 -5.48 -11.42 10.37
N GLU A 194 -5.67 -11.57 9.05
CA GLU A 194 -5.41 -12.83 8.32
C GLU A 194 -3.94 -13.27 8.40
N CYS A 195 -3.00 -12.31 8.38
CA CYS A 195 -1.57 -12.56 8.43
C CYS A 195 -0.99 -12.51 9.85
N GLY A 196 -1.84 -12.49 10.89
CA GLY A 196 -1.45 -12.38 12.30
C GLY A 196 -1.94 -11.08 12.95
N GLY A 197 -1.03 -10.25 13.46
CA GLY A 197 -1.41 -9.13 14.30
C GLY A 197 -0.28 -8.17 14.63
N LYS A 198 -0.61 -6.89 14.80
CA LYS A 198 0.29 -5.87 15.32
C LYS A 198 0.13 -5.75 16.83
N LYS A 199 1.24 -5.69 17.57
CA LYS A 199 1.22 -5.54 19.02
C LYS A 199 0.55 -4.23 19.42
N ILE A 200 -0.35 -4.33 20.37
CA ILE A 200 -0.96 -3.19 21.05
C ILE A 200 -0.01 -2.78 22.17
N ARG A 201 0.46 -1.53 22.13
CA ARG A 201 1.46 -1.06 23.07
C ARG A 201 0.91 -0.87 24.48
N HIS A 202 1.81 -0.92 25.45
CA HIS A 202 1.52 -0.41 26.78
C HIS A 202 1.07 1.06 26.69
N GLY A 203 0.01 1.39 27.43
CA GLY A 203 -0.62 2.70 27.41
C GLY A 203 -1.64 2.89 26.27
N ASP A 204 -1.76 1.98 25.31
CA ASP A 204 -2.76 2.04 24.24
C ASP A 204 -4.11 1.47 24.66
N SER A 205 -5.06 1.52 23.75
CA SER A 205 -6.46 1.18 23.99
C SER A 205 -6.90 -0.01 23.14
N ILE A 206 -7.71 -0.88 23.74
CA ILE A 206 -8.44 -1.96 23.09
C ILE A 206 -9.94 -1.70 23.20
N SER A 207 -10.77 -2.54 22.59
CA SER A 207 -12.22 -2.37 22.64
C SER A 207 -12.93 -3.69 22.86
N SER A 208 -14.11 -3.61 23.46
CA SER A 208 -14.98 -4.76 23.63
C SER A 208 -15.45 -5.31 22.29
N ASN A 209 -15.74 -6.62 22.25
CA ASN A 209 -16.34 -7.32 21.11
C ASN A 209 -15.49 -7.29 19.83
N LYS A 210 -14.16 -7.18 19.98
CA LYS A 210 -13.20 -7.33 18.89
C LYS A 210 -12.22 -8.45 19.21
N ASP A 211 -11.83 -9.17 18.16
CA ASP A 211 -10.85 -10.24 18.28
C ASP A 211 -9.42 -9.71 18.40
N TYR A 212 -8.67 -10.33 19.30
CA TYR A 212 -7.27 -10.09 19.57
C TYR A 212 -6.53 -11.43 19.68
N TYR A 213 -5.23 -11.40 19.40
CA TYR A 213 -4.33 -12.44 19.86
C TYR A 213 -3.74 -12.05 21.21
N TRP A 214 -3.73 -12.96 22.18
CA TRP A 214 -3.06 -12.80 23.45
C TRP A 214 -1.94 -13.83 23.56
N VAL A 215 -0.69 -13.35 23.56
CA VAL A 215 0.50 -14.19 23.71
C VAL A 215 0.96 -14.12 25.17
N ARG A 216 1.11 -15.27 25.83
CA ARG A 216 1.54 -15.34 27.24
C ARG A 216 2.28 -16.64 27.56
N LYS A 217 2.96 -16.68 28.71
CA LYS A 217 3.68 -17.89 29.17
C LYS A 217 2.76 -18.97 29.73
N ASP A 218 1.65 -18.59 30.37
CA ASP A 218 0.75 -19.57 30.98
C ASP A 218 -0.20 -20.19 29.96
N THR A 219 -0.54 -21.46 30.18
CA THR A 219 -1.45 -22.28 29.36
C THR A 219 -2.93 -21.95 29.57
N GLU A 220 -3.29 -21.21 30.62
CA GLU A 220 -4.68 -20.95 30.98
C GLU A 220 -5.02 -19.47 31.07
N ILE A 221 -6.22 -19.10 30.60
CA ILE A 221 -6.80 -17.77 30.76
C ILE A 221 -7.29 -17.58 32.21
N PRO A 222 -7.19 -16.38 32.80
CA PRO A 222 -7.60 -16.15 34.18
C PRO A 222 -9.14 -16.25 34.30
N LYS A 223 -9.62 -17.39 34.79
CA LYS A 223 -11.06 -17.71 34.92
C LYS A 223 -11.80 -16.82 35.93
N TYR A 224 -11.07 -16.18 36.86
CA TYR A 224 -11.64 -15.30 37.89
C TYR A 224 -12.04 -13.91 37.36
N ILE A 225 -11.69 -13.58 36.11
CA ILE A 225 -12.11 -12.34 35.45
C ILE A 225 -13.17 -12.68 34.40
N SER A 226 -14.41 -12.31 34.67
CA SER A 226 -15.50 -12.44 33.71
C SER A 226 -15.28 -11.54 32.48
N GLY A 227 -15.71 -12.00 31.31
CA GLY A 227 -15.65 -11.23 30.06
C GLY A 227 -14.38 -11.46 29.24
N ILE A 228 -13.51 -12.40 29.62
CA ILE A 228 -12.42 -12.86 28.77
C ILE A 228 -12.87 -14.11 28.02
N GLU A 229 -13.13 -13.98 26.73
CA GLU A 229 -13.57 -15.08 25.87
C GLU A 229 -12.51 -15.36 24.81
N MET A 230 -11.50 -16.15 25.18
CA MET A 230 -10.41 -16.52 24.28
C MET A 230 -10.15 -18.03 24.31
N LYS A 231 -9.65 -18.56 23.20
CA LYS A 231 -9.32 -19.97 23.02
C LYS A 231 -7.88 -20.11 22.56
N LEU A 232 -7.18 -21.14 23.04
CA LEU A 232 -5.85 -21.45 22.57
C LEU A 232 -5.90 -21.76 21.07
N CYS A 233 -5.07 -21.09 20.28
CA CYS A 233 -5.04 -21.25 18.82
C CYS A 233 -3.65 -21.58 18.27
N GLY A 234 -2.61 -21.56 19.10
CA GLY A 234 -1.28 -21.99 18.69
C GLY A 234 -0.20 -21.67 19.72
N ASN A 235 1.05 -21.84 19.31
CA ASN A 235 2.22 -21.58 20.13
C ASN A 235 3.20 -20.67 19.39
N LEU A 236 3.90 -19.85 20.16
CA LEU A 236 5.04 -19.05 19.72
C LEU A 236 6.28 -19.62 20.42
N VAL A 237 7.23 -20.13 19.65
CA VAL A 237 8.49 -20.69 20.17
C VAL A 237 9.60 -19.68 19.90
N LEU A 238 10.27 -19.24 20.97
CA LEU A 238 11.33 -18.24 20.94
C LEU A 238 12.57 -18.83 21.62
N LYS A 239 13.56 -19.27 20.83
CA LYS A 239 14.70 -20.07 21.31
C LYS A 239 14.20 -21.24 22.18
N ASP A 240 14.50 -21.21 23.47
CA ASP A 240 14.18 -22.26 24.44
C ASP A 240 12.90 -21.96 25.26
N GLU A 241 12.20 -20.86 24.96
CA GLU A 241 10.96 -20.49 25.63
C GLU A 241 9.73 -20.71 24.74
N LYS A 242 8.70 -21.33 25.33
CA LYS A 242 7.40 -21.54 24.69
C LYS A 242 6.36 -20.59 25.26
N TYR A 243 5.64 -19.92 24.37
CA TYR A 243 4.50 -19.05 24.66
C TYR A 243 3.25 -19.62 24.01
N TYR A 244 2.11 -19.40 24.65
CA TYR A 244 0.80 -19.81 24.19
C TYR A 244 0.07 -18.63 23.57
N VAL A 245 -0.52 -18.85 22.41
CA VAL A 245 -1.27 -17.84 21.66
C VAL A 245 -2.75 -18.17 21.78
N PHE A 246 -3.51 -17.26 22.39
CA PHE A 246 -4.96 -17.33 22.48
C PHE A 246 -5.57 -16.36 21.49
N LYS A 247 -6.70 -16.72 20.88
CA LYS A 247 -7.51 -15.85 20.03
C LYS A 247 -8.91 -15.71 20.60
N GLY A 248 -9.44 -14.50 20.60
CA GLY A 248 -10.83 -14.21 20.94
C GLY A 248 -10.98 -12.78 21.39
N SER A 249 -12.02 -12.49 22.17
CA SER A 249 -12.42 -11.13 22.47
C SER A 249 -12.62 -10.87 23.96
N PHE A 250 -12.67 -9.57 24.29
CA PHE A 250 -13.07 -9.09 25.60
C PHE A 250 -14.54 -8.66 25.52
N ILE A 251 -15.41 -9.35 26.23
CA ILE A 251 -16.84 -9.06 26.28
C ILE A 251 -17.11 -8.18 27.50
N ALA A 252 -17.49 -6.94 27.22
CA ALA A 252 -17.95 -6.01 28.23
C ALA A 252 -19.01 -5.08 27.64
N SER A 253 -20.07 -4.84 28.42
CA SER A 253 -21.14 -3.91 28.07
C SER A 253 -21.24 -2.81 29.11
N LEU A 254 -21.60 -1.59 28.68
CA LEU A 254 -21.90 -0.49 29.59
C LEU A 254 -23.12 -0.77 30.49
N SER A 255 -24.01 -1.68 30.10
CA SER A 255 -25.12 -2.11 30.95
C SER A 255 -24.65 -2.83 32.21
N ASN A 256 -23.54 -3.57 32.15
CA ASN A 256 -22.91 -4.23 33.29
C ASN A 256 -21.63 -3.49 33.74
N GLN A 257 -21.83 -2.35 34.40
CA GLN A 257 -20.72 -1.49 34.82
C GLN A 257 -19.73 -2.18 35.77
N ARG A 258 -20.18 -3.12 36.61
CA ARG A 258 -19.30 -3.85 37.55
C ARG A 258 -18.32 -4.74 36.78
N GLN A 259 -18.83 -5.55 35.86
CA GLN A 259 -18.00 -6.39 34.98
C GLN A 259 -17.03 -5.54 34.17
N PHE A 260 -17.53 -4.46 33.55
CA PHE A 260 -16.69 -3.56 32.75
C PHE A 260 -15.52 -3.00 33.59
N ARG A 261 -15.79 -2.50 34.80
CA ARG A 261 -14.75 -1.96 35.69
C ARG A 261 -13.73 -3.01 36.12
N GLN A 262 -14.18 -4.23 36.41
CA GLN A 262 -13.30 -5.32 36.81
C GLN A 262 -12.37 -5.72 35.66
N LEU A 263 -12.92 -5.91 34.46
CA LEU A 263 -12.14 -6.27 33.27
C LEU A 263 -11.18 -5.14 32.87
N ALA A 264 -11.67 -3.90 32.80
CA ALA A 264 -10.83 -2.73 32.50
C ALA A 264 -9.71 -2.55 33.54
N GLY A 265 -10.00 -2.79 34.82
CA GLY A 265 -9.01 -2.76 35.89
C GLY A 265 -7.94 -3.84 35.75
N TYR A 266 -8.34 -5.07 35.40
CA TYR A 266 -7.42 -6.17 35.11
C TYR A 266 -6.50 -5.84 33.93
N LEU A 267 -7.08 -5.42 32.80
CA LEU A 267 -6.35 -5.06 31.58
C LEU A 267 -5.38 -3.90 31.81
N LYS A 268 -5.80 -2.86 32.54
CA LYS A 268 -4.93 -1.73 32.87
C LYS A 268 -3.79 -2.13 33.80
N LYS A 269 -4.05 -2.99 34.79
CA LYS A 269 -3.04 -3.37 35.79
C LYS A 269 -2.01 -4.35 35.23
N TYR A 270 -2.46 -5.40 34.54
CA TYR A 270 -1.61 -6.52 34.14
C TYR A 270 -1.15 -6.44 32.70
N MET A 271 -2.02 -6.01 31.78
CA MET A 271 -1.69 -5.86 30.35
C MET A 271 -1.27 -4.43 29.98
N LYS A 272 -1.39 -3.48 30.90
CA LYS A 272 -1.12 -2.04 30.73
C LYS A 272 -1.86 -1.41 29.53
N VAL A 273 -3.07 -1.87 29.22
CA VAL A 273 -3.93 -1.30 28.16
C VAL A 273 -5.26 -0.80 28.71
N PHE A 274 -5.91 0.13 27.99
CA PHE A 274 -7.21 0.68 28.35
C PHE A 274 -8.33 0.02 27.57
N LEU A 275 -9.38 -0.45 28.26
CA LEU A 275 -10.59 -0.95 27.62
C LEU A 275 -11.53 0.20 27.27
N LEU A 276 -11.82 0.37 25.98
CA LEU A 276 -12.84 1.27 25.46
C LEU A 276 -14.10 0.50 25.09
N GLU A 277 -15.22 1.20 25.10
CA GLU A 277 -16.49 0.64 24.61
C GLU A 277 -16.43 0.43 23.08
N LYS A 278 -15.95 1.44 22.36
CA LYS A 278 -15.88 1.46 20.89
C LYS A 278 -14.50 1.91 20.45
N GLN A 279 -13.92 1.16 19.51
CA GLN A 279 -12.59 1.49 19.00
C GLN A 279 -12.67 2.73 18.10
N PRO A 280 -11.80 3.74 18.31
CA PRO A 280 -11.61 4.78 17.34
C PRO A 280 -11.02 4.20 16.05
N GLU A 281 -11.66 4.45 14.91
CA GLU A 281 -11.24 3.94 13.61
C GLU A 281 -11.47 5.00 12.52
N ILE A 282 -10.62 4.96 11.50
CA ILE A 282 -10.78 5.75 10.28
C ILE A 282 -10.98 4.81 9.10
N ILE A 283 -12.07 5.03 8.37
CA ILE A 283 -12.49 4.17 7.26
C ILE A 283 -12.46 5.01 5.97
N PRO A 284 -11.59 4.71 4.98
CA PRO A 284 -11.59 5.43 3.72
C PRO A 284 -12.90 5.20 2.97
N LEU A 285 -13.41 6.27 2.38
CA LEU A 285 -14.61 6.28 1.53
C LEU A 285 -14.24 6.50 0.06
N TRP A 286 -13.29 7.40 -0.20
CA TRP A 286 -12.84 7.76 -1.54
C TRP A 286 -11.45 8.40 -1.49
N PRO A 287 -10.54 8.18 -2.45
CA PRO A 287 -10.66 7.21 -3.55
C PRO A 287 -10.64 5.76 -3.03
N PRO A 288 -10.97 4.76 -3.87
CA PRO A 288 -10.82 3.36 -3.51
C PRO A 288 -9.38 3.08 -3.07
N CYS A 289 -9.22 2.44 -1.90
CA CYS A 289 -7.93 2.12 -1.32
C CYS A 289 -7.77 0.62 -1.13
N VAL A 290 -6.54 0.11 -1.25
CA VAL A 290 -6.21 -1.28 -0.95
C VAL A 290 -5.87 -1.39 0.53
N ARG A 291 -6.56 -2.26 1.27
CA ARG A 291 -6.26 -2.49 2.68
C ARG A 291 -4.96 -3.28 2.81
N VAL A 292 -4.04 -2.78 3.61
CA VAL A 292 -2.77 -3.44 3.97
C VAL A 292 -2.68 -3.64 5.48
N CYS A 293 -1.64 -4.33 5.96
CA CYS A 293 -1.50 -4.73 7.37
C CYS A 293 -1.65 -3.56 8.37
N ASP A 294 -1.19 -2.36 8.00
CA ASP A 294 -1.16 -1.17 8.86
C ASP A 294 -2.03 -0.01 8.38
N GLY A 295 -2.88 -0.23 7.38
CA GLY A 295 -3.77 0.80 6.87
C GLY A 295 -4.14 0.60 5.42
N TYR A 296 -3.84 1.58 4.57
CA TYR A 296 -4.37 1.67 3.22
C TYR A 296 -3.33 2.19 2.22
N ASP A 297 -3.19 1.49 1.10
CA ASP A 297 -2.50 1.98 -0.09
C ASP A 297 -3.49 2.72 -0.99
N VAL A 298 -3.07 3.89 -1.44
CA VAL A 298 -3.87 4.86 -2.19
C VAL A 298 -3.26 4.99 -3.57
N SER A 299 -4.09 4.81 -4.59
CA SER A 299 -3.69 4.91 -6.00
C SER A 299 -3.55 6.37 -6.46
N ASP A 300 -3.06 6.57 -7.68
CA ASP A 300 -2.84 7.89 -8.27
C ASP A 300 -4.14 8.68 -8.58
N VAL A 301 -5.30 8.06 -8.38
CA VAL A 301 -6.60 8.66 -8.67
C VAL A 301 -7.01 9.61 -7.55
N GLY A 302 -6.50 10.85 -7.63
CA GLY A 302 -6.89 11.96 -6.77
C GLY A 302 -6.08 12.03 -5.47
N LYS A 303 -5.49 13.20 -5.20
CA LYS A 303 -4.66 13.41 -4.00
C LYS A 303 -5.48 13.60 -2.72
N ASP A 304 -6.78 13.82 -2.82
CA ASP A 304 -7.63 14.13 -1.69
C ASP A 304 -8.41 12.88 -1.24
N ILE A 305 -8.18 12.46 0.00
CA ILE A 305 -8.78 11.28 0.63
C ILE A 305 -9.90 11.72 1.55
N PHE A 306 -11.06 11.08 1.41
CA PHE A 306 -12.25 11.24 2.23
C PHE A 306 -12.42 10.01 3.09
N CYS A 307 -12.58 10.20 4.40
CA CYS A 307 -12.74 9.11 5.35
C CYS A 307 -13.91 9.35 6.30
N ASN A 308 -14.58 8.28 6.70
CA ASN A 308 -15.48 8.27 7.85
C ASN A 308 -14.68 8.08 9.14
N VAL A 309 -15.07 8.81 10.19
CA VAL A 309 -14.46 8.78 11.52
C VAL A 309 -15.41 8.09 12.48
N VAL A 310 -15.01 6.91 12.93
CA VAL A 310 -15.75 6.11 13.91
C VAL A 310 -15.11 6.31 15.27
N SER A 311 -15.91 6.68 16.28
CA SER A 311 -15.45 6.88 17.65
C SER A 311 -16.59 6.74 18.65
N GLY A 312 -16.30 6.27 19.87
CA GLY A 312 -17.22 6.29 21.00
C GLY A 312 -17.39 7.67 21.66
N ASN A 313 -16.58 8.65 21.27
CA ASN A 313 -16.67 10.01 21.77
C ASN A 313 -17.74 10.83 21.04
N GLU A 314 -18.38 11.73 21.78
CA GLU A 314 -19.37 12.69 21.23
C GLU A 314 -18.72 13.71 20.29
N THR A 315 -17.48 14.11 20.60
CA THR A 315 -16.67 15.06 19.84
C THR A 315 -15.31 14.43 19.55
N PRO A 316 -15.21 13.59 18.51
CA PRO A 316 -13.95 12.95 18.18
C PRO A 316 -12.95 13.97 17.67
N LYS A 317 -11.68 13.67 17.86
CA LYS A 317 -10.57 14.44 17.28
C LYS A 317 -9.78 13.56 16.33
N VAL A 318 -9.27 14.13 15.25
CA VAL A 318 -8.40 13.43 14.33
C VAL A 318 -7.07 14.16 14.27
N PHE A 319 -5.99 13.40 14.28
CA PHE A 319 -4.62 13.90 14.24
C PHE A 319 -3.92 13.29 13.03
N ILE A 320 -3.53 14.15 12.09
CA ILE A 320 -2.88 13.75 10.84
C ILE A 320 -1.41 14.15 10.90
N TYR A 321 -0.54 13.15 10.81
CA TYR A 321 0.90 13.30 10.76
C TYR A 321 1.39 13.08 9.34
N GLN A 322 1.95 14.10 8.73
CA GLN A 322 2.67 13.99 7.47
C GLN A 322 4.16 13.82 7.78
N SER A 323 4.80 12.81 7.20
CA SER A 323 6.21 12.53 7.42
C SER A 323 6.55 12.23 8.89
N SER A 324 7.78 12.53 9.30
CA SER A 324 8.29 12.44 10.66
C SER A 324 7.93 13.65 11.55
N LYS A 325 6.99 14.51 11.14
CA LYS A 325 6.62 15.72 11.91
C LYS A 325 6.03 15.36 13.28
N ILE A 326 6.37 16.19 14.27
CA ILE A 326 5.93 16.02 15.68
C ILE A 326 4.50 16.53 15.91
N TYR A 327 4.13 17.61 15.21
CA TYR A 327 2.85 18.29 15.41
C TYR A 327 1.84 17.81 14.36
N PRO A 328 0.72 17.22 14.78
CA PRO A 328 -0.31 16.81 13.85
C PRO A 328 -1.09 18.03 13.35
N ARG A 329 -1.62 17.90 12.13
CA ARG A 329 -2.73 18.74 11.68
C ARG A 329 -4.04 18.14 12.16
N GLU A 330 -4.92 18.98 12.69
CA GLU A 330 -6.29 18.60 13.04
C GLU A 330 -7.22 19.03 11.88
N PRO A 331 -7.79 18.10 11.11
CA PRO A 331 -8.73 18.42 10.05
C PRO A 331 -10.09 18.84 10.62
N LEU A 332 -10.82 19.65 9.87
CA LEU A 332 -12.21 19.94 10.19
C LEU A 332 -13.06 18.68 9.96
N ILE A 333 -13.83 18.29 10.98
CA ILE A 333 -14.76 17.16 10.91
C ILE A 333 -16.12 17.70 10.48
N LYS A 334 -16.59 17.26 9.31
CA LYS A 334 -17.94 17.56 8.82
C LYS A 334 -18.90 16.50 9.34
N LYS A 335 -19.87 16.90 10.16
CA LYS A 335 -20.97 16.02 10.57
C LYS A 335 -21.97 15.91 9.41
N THR A 336 -22.19 14.70 8.91
CA THR A 336 -23.21 14.44 7.87
C THR A 336 -24.47 13.83 8.46
N SER A 337 -24.36 13.12 9.58
CA SER A 337 -25.49 12.65 10.40
C SER A 337 -25.08 12.55 11.88
N ALA A 338 -25.98 12.06 12.74
CA ALA A 338 -25.68 11.82 14.16
C ALA A 338 -24.49 10.85 14.35
N GLU A 339 -24.32 9.90 13.43
CA GLU A 339 -23.31 8.84 13.51
C GLU A 339 -22.16 9.00 12.52
N ASN A 340 -22.39 9.66 11.37
CA ASN A 340 -21.39 9.80 10.32
C ASN A 340 -20.65 11.13 10.41
N ARG A 341 -19.33 11.03 10.41
CA ARG A 341 -18.40 12.15 10.57
C ARG A 341 -17.31 12.01 9.53
N ILE A 342 -17.29 12.92 8.58
CA ILE A 342 -16.39 12.84 7.43
C ILE A 342 -15.25 13.83 7.62
N ILE A 343 -14.04 13.38 7.30
CA ILE A 343 -12.87 14.25 7.12
C ILE A 343 -12.35 14.13 5.70
N SER A 344 -11.59 15.14 5.29
CA SER A 344 -10.82 15.10 4.05
C SER A 344 -9.40 15.58 4.29
N PHE A 345 -8.41 14.92 3.69
CA PHE A 345 -7.02 15.37 3.72
C PHE A 345 -6.28 14.98 2.45
N ARG A 346 -5.21 15.71 2.15
CA ARG A 346 -4.39 15.49 0.97
C ARG A 346 -3.22 14.56 1.27
N ILE A 347 -3.03 13.53 0.44
CA ILE A 347 -1.85 12.67 0.44
C ILE A 347 -0.78 13.20 -0.53
N SER A 348 0.47 13.05 -0.14
CA SER A 348 1.66 13.34 -0.95
C SER A 348 2.46 12.06 -1.19
N SER A 349 3.66 12.15 -1.76
CA SER A 349 4.57 11.01 -1.96
C SER A 349 5.02 10.30 -0.68
N GLU A 350 4.70 10.85 0.49
CA GLU A 350 5.10 10.31 1.79
C GLU A 350 3.89 9.69 2.51
N SER A 351 4.15 8.66 3.33
CA SER A 351 3.12 8.03 4.14
C SER A 351 2.55 9.00 5.18
N ILE A 352 1.23 8.99 5.34
CA ILE A 352 0.50 9.75 6.35
C ILE A 352 0.05 8.80 7.46
N LEU A 353 0.30 9.17 8.72
CA LEU A 353 -0.28 8.49 9.88
C LEU A 353 -1.49 9.26 10.38
N VAL A 354 -2.63 8.58 10.50
CA VAL A 354 -3.87 9.15 11.04
C VAL A 354 -4.26 8.46 12.32
N ASN A 355 -4.42 9.26 13.38
CA ASN A 355 -4.88 8.81 14.68
C ASN A 355 -6.21 9.47 15.05
N VAL A 356 -7.11 8.71 15.70
CA VAL A 356 -8.42 9.19 16.16
C VAL A 356 -8.43 9.21 17.68
N ASP A 357 -8.97 10.27 18.27
CA ASP A 357 -9.10 10.59 19.70
C ASP A 357 -7.82 10.74 20.52
N ARG A 358 -6.71 10.17 20.04
CA ARG A 358 -5.39 10.25 20.66
C ARG A 358 -4.34 10.71 19.66
N LYS A 359 -3.44 11.60 20.08
CA LYS A 359 -2.29 12.02 19.26
C LYS A 359 -1.31 10.88 19.00
N MET A 360 -0.99 10.09 20.02
CA MET A 360 0.01 9.02 19.93
C MET A 360 -0.64 7.68 20.29
N ILE A 361 -0.70 6.79 19.31
CA ILE A 361 -1.19 5.41 19.41
C ILE A 361 -0.43 4.54 18.40
N SER A 362 -0.10 3.30 18.77
CA SER A 362 0.67 2.38 17.92
C SER A 362 -0.13 1.75 16.79
N THR A 363 -1.45 1.64 16.98
CA THR A 363 -2.40 1.08 16.02
C THR A 363 -3.05 2.15 15.14
N GLY A 364 -2.38 3.30 14.97
CA GLY A 364 -2.80 4.32 14.02
C GLY A 364 -2.87 3.78 12.59
N THR A 365 -3.68 4.42 11.75
CA THR A 365 -3.90 4.00 10.37
C THR A 365 -2.96 4.74 9.45
N TYR A 366 -2.16 3.99 8.68
CA TYR A 366 -1.26 4.55 7.68
C TYR A 366 -1.95 4.66 6.33
N PHE A 367 -1.78 5.79 5.66
CA PHE A 367 -2.15 5.98 4.27
C PHE A 367 -0.86 6.15 3.48
N LYS A 368 -0.62 5.26 2.53
CA LYS A 368 0.57 5.32 1.67
C LYS A 368 0.14 5.60 0.24
N TYR A 369 0.77 6.59 -0.38
CA TYR A 369 0.66 6.79 -1.81
C TYR A 369 1.58 5.78 -2.50
N THR A 370 1.00 4.96 -3.36
CA THR A 370 1.74 4.04 -4.22
C THR A 370 1.54 4.50 -5.64
N LYS A 371 2.61 5.02 -6.25
CA LYS A 371 2.63 5.25 -7.69
C LYS A 371 2.61 3.86 -8.33
N THR A 372 1.45 3.43 -8.78
CA THR A 372 1.36 2.28 -9.67
C THR A 372 1.92 2.76 -11.00
N GLU A 373 3.24 2.72 -11.14
CA GLU A 373 3.80 2.45 -12.45
C GLU A 373 3.29 1.05 -12.75
N LEU A 374 2.25 0.96 -13.58
CA LEU A 374 2.07 -0.25 -14.36
C LEU A 374 3.39 -0.32 -15.14
N GLU A 375 4.34 -1.10 -14.62
CA GLU A 375 5.28 -1.77 -15.51
C GLU A 375 4.36 -2.39 -16.55
N GLU A 376 4.36 -1.82 -17.75
CA GLU A 376 3.82 -2.51 -18.91
C GLU A 376 4.49 -3.88 -18.82
N LEU A 377 3.72 -4.91 -18.45
CA LEU A 377 4.21 -6.28 -18.44
C LEU A 377 4.87 -6.44 -19.80
N GLU A 378 6.20 -6.52 -19.83
CA GLU A 378 6.97 -6.65 -21.06
C GLU A 378 6.47 -7.92 -21.75
N SER A 379 5.55 -7.71 -22.68
CA SER A 379 4.87 -8.74 -23.44
C SER A 379 5.43 -8.54 -24.83
N GLU A 380 6.38 -9.39 -25.21
CA GLU A 380 6.90 -9.36 -26.57
C GLU A 380 5.88 -10.07 -27.47
N ILE A 381 5.22 -9.28 -28.31
CA ILE A 381 4.38 -9.79 -29.38
C ILE A 381 5.23 -9.77 -30.63
N VAL A 382 5.43 -10.95 -31.22
CA VAL A 382 6.32 -11.10 -32.36
C VAL A 382 5.56 -11.76 -33.51
N GLU A 383 5.60 -11.14 -34.68
CA GLU A 383 5.09 -11.68 -35.93
C GLU A 383 6.21 -12.50 -36.57
N ILE A 384 5.93 -13.74 -36.97
CA ILE A 384 6.91 -14.59 -37.63
C ILE A 384 6.72 -14.46 -39.15
N GLU A 385 7.77 -13.98 -39.84
CA GLU A 385 7.83 -13.92 -41.30
C GLU A 385 9.06 -14.72 -41.75
N ASN A 386 8.88 -15.78 -42.54
CA ASN A 386 9.98 -16.62 -43.05
C ASN A 386 10.97 -17.13 -41.97
N ASN A 387 10.48 -17.52 -40.79
CA ASN A 387 11.28 -17.88 -39.59
C ASN A 387 12.08 -16.73 -38.96
N GLU A 388 11.86 -15.48 -39.35
CA GLU A 388 12.43 -14.31 -38.70
C GLU A 388 11.40 -13.60 -37.81
N TYR A 389 11.88 -13.06 -36.70
CA TYR A 389 11.10 -12.40 -35.66
C TYR A 389 10.93 -10.91 -35.97
N CYS A 390 9.68 -10.44 -36.10
CA CYS A 390 9.34 -9.03 -36.32
C CYS A 390 8.54 -8.48 -35.12
N ASP A 391 9.03 -7.41 -34.48
CA ASP A 391 8.37 -6.77 -33.34
C ASP A 391 7.04 -6.12 -33.75
N VAL A 392 5.94 -6.55 -33.12
CA VAL A 392 4.57 -6.11 -33.40
C VAL A 392 4.21 -4.83 -32.64
N ASN A 393 4.99 -4.46 -31.61
CA ASN A 393 4.69 -3.28 -30.77
C ASN A 393 4.75 -1.95 -31.53
N SER A 394 5.27 -1.94 -32.76
CA SER A 394 5.33 -0.77 -33.64
C SER A 394 4.27 -0.77 -34.78
N LEU A 395 3.45 -1.81 -34.91
CA LEU A 395 2.50 -1.98 -36.00
C LEU A 395 1.08 -2.22 -35.47
N HIS A 396 0.20 -1.22 -35.57
CA HIS A 396 -1.24 -1.37 -35.31
C HIS A 396 -1.98 -2.25 -36.33
N GLN A 397 -1.26 -2.90 -37.25
CA GLN A 397 -1.80 -3.71 -38.33
C GLN A 397 -0.93 -4.96 -38.51
N ILE A 398 -1.50 -6.12 -38.23
CA ILE A 398 -0.89 -7.44 -38.44
C ILE A 398 -1.17 -7.87 -39.88
N ARG A 399 -0.16 -8.39 -40.59
CA ARG A 399 -0.30 -8.77 -41.99
C ARG A 399 -0.97 -10.14 -42.11
N THR A 400 -1.87 -10.29 -43.09
CA THR A 400 -2.52 -11.57 -43.36
C THR A 400 -1.50 -12.57 -43.93
N ASP A 401 -1.63 -13.84 -43.53
CA ASP A 401 -0.83 -15.02 -43.94
C ASP A 401 0.33 -15.41 -43.00
N LYS A 402 0.41 -14.80 -41.81
CA LYS A 402 1.51 -15.02 -40.85
C LYS A 402 1.06 -15.67 -39.54
N GLU A 403 1.99 -16.37 -38.91
CA GLU A 403 1.83 -16.94 -37.57
C GLU A 403 2.17 -15.88 -36.52
N LEU A 404 1.28 -15.71 -35.54
CA LEU A 404 1.56 -14.86 -34.38
C LEU A 404 2.07 -15.73 -33.24
N LYS A 405 3.23 -15.35 -32.71
CA LYS A 405 3.74 -15.92 -31.49
C LYS A 405 3.72 -14.86 -30.39
N PHE A 406 3.09 -15.22 -29.29
CA PHE A 406 2.99 -14.40 -28.10
C PHE A 406 3.84 -15.01 -27.01
N GLN A 407 4.70 -14.21 -26.37
CA GLN A 407 5.52 -14.65 -25.26
C GLN A 407 5.39 -13.69 -24.07
N THR A 408 5.07 -14.23 -22.90
CA THR A 408 4.97 -13.47 -21.65
C THR A 408 5.51 -14.28 -20.47
N LEU A 409 5.68 -13.60 -19.34
CA LEU A 409 6.08 -14.20 -18.07
C LEU A 409 4.91 -14.76 -17.25
N THR A 410 3.67 -14.72 -17.76
CA THR A 410 2.45 -15.07 -17.00
C THR A 410 1.48 -15.95 -17.78
N ASP A 411 0.48 -16.51 -17.10
CA ASP A 411 -0.62 -17.23 -17.76
C ASP A 411 -1.42 -16.32 -18.70
N VAL A 412 -1.74 -16.83 -19.89
CA VAL A 412 -2.42 -16.08 -20.95
C VAL A 412 -3.65 -16.83 -21.45
N GLU A 413 -4.76 -16.11 -21.64
CA GLU A 413 -5.93 -16.57 -22.40
C GLU A 413 -6.07 -15.73 -23.67
N VAL A 414 -6.08 -16.38 -24.83
CA VAL A 414 -6.35 -15.73 -26.12
C VAL A 414 -7.77 -16.05 -26.54
N ILE A 415 -8.50 -15.01 -26.94
CA ILE A 415 -9.82 -15.08 -27.53
C ILE A 415 -9.71 -14.59 -28.97
N ARG A 416 -9.93 -15.49 -29.92
CA ARG A 416 -10.09 -15.15 -31.34
C ARG A 416 -11.56 -15.09 -31.66
N VAL A 417 -11.97 -14.00 -32.32
CA VAL A 417 -13.29 -13.83 -32.93
C VAL A 417 -13.07 -13.83 -34.43
N ASP A 418 -13.53 -14.86 -35.12
CA ASP A 418 -13.37 -14.96 -36.57
C ASP A 418 -14.27 -13.95 -37.31
N ARG A 419 -14.03 -13.76 -38.60
CA ARG A 419 -14.87 -12.92 -39.49
C ARG A 419 -16.37 -13.28 -39.52
N ARG A 420 -16.75 -14.49 -39.08
CA ARG A 420 -18.15 -14.96 -39.02
C ARG A 420 -18.75 -14.76 -37.62
N GLY A 421 -17.97 -14.26 -36.66
CA GLY A 421 -18.38 -14.04 -35.27
C GLY A 421 -18.21 -15.26 -34.37
N ASN A 422 -17.59 -16.34 -34.84
CA ASN A 422 -17.30 -17.50 -34.00
C ASN A 422 -16.16 -17.17 -33.04
N ILE A 423 -16.31 -17.62 -31.80
CA ILE A 423 -15.35 -17.36 -30.74
C ILE A 423 -14.58 -18.65 -30.44
N SER A 424 -13.26 -18.60 -30.56
CA SER A 424 -12.36 -19.66 -30.11
C SER A 424 -11.46 -19.15 -29.00
N LYS A 425 -11.25 -19.99 -27.97
CA LYS A 425 -10.42 -19.67 -26.81
C LYS A 425 -9.26 -20.64 -26.69
N SER A 426 -8.08 -20.13 -26.40
CA SER A 426 -6.88 -20.91 -26.10
C SER A 426 -6.21 -20.37 -24.85
N LYS A 427 -5.58 -21.25 -24.06
CA LYS A 427 -4.86 -20.89 -22.83
C LYS A 427 -3.45 -21.47 -22.86
N SER A 428 -2.51 -20.71 -22.34
CA SER A 428 -1.13 -21.14 -22.10
C SER A 428 -0.75 -20.79 -20.65
N THR A 429 -0.13 -21.76 -19.97
CA THR A 429 0.41 -21.64 -18.61
C THR A 429 1.93 -21.45 -18.58
N ASP A 430 2.58 -21.60 -19.74
CA ASP A 430 4.02 -21.36 -19.95
C ASP A 430 4.29 -20.00 -20.61
N GLY A 431 3.25 -19.17 -20.72
CA GLY A 431 3.31 -17.82 -21.27
C GLY A 431 3.57 -17.73 -22.77
N THR A 432 3.69 -18.88 -23.47
CA THR A 432 3.94 -18.94 -24.92
C THR A 432 2.71 -19.46 -25.66
N LEU A 433 2.20 -18.69 -26.62
CA LEU A 433 1.05 -19.11 -27.42
C LEU A 433 1.23 -18.78 -28.90
N GLU A 434 0.90 -19.75 -29.75
CA GLU A 434 0.98 -19.62 -31.19
C GLU A 434 -0.42 -19.60 -31.81
N ILE A 435 -0.69 -18.62 -32.66
CA ILE A 435 -1.95 -18.49 -33.39
C ILE A 435 -1.65 -18.65 -34.88
N LYS A 436 -2.11 -19.77 -35.44
CA LYS A 436 -1.99 -20.10 -36.86
C LYS A 436 -3.28 -19.74 -37.62
N GLU A 437 -3.17 -19.64 -38.94
CA GLU A 437 -4.30 -19.49 -39.87
C GLU A 437 -5.18 -18.25 -39.64
N LEU A 438 -4.56 -17.09 -39.47
CA LEU A 438 -5.26 -15.82 -39.28
C LEU A 438 -5.89 -15.32 -40.58
N MET A 439 -7.17 -14.94 -40.52
CA MET A 439 -7.93 -14.44 -41.66
C MET A 439 -8.27 -12.95 -41.52
N TYR A 440 -8.46 -12.27 -42.65
CA TYR A 440 -8.94 -10.89 -42.67
C TYR A 440 -10.24 -10.71 -41.86
N GLN A 441 -10.32 -9.63 -41.08
CA GLN A 441 -11.38 -9.30 -40.10
C GLN A 441 -11.44 -10.16 -38.84
N ASP A 442 -10.49 -11.08 -38.65
CA ASP A 442 -10.36 -11.71 -37.36
C ASP A 442 -9.95 -10.67 -36.31
N ARG A 443 -10.53 -10.81 -35.12
CA ARG A 443 -10.18 -10.01 -33.95
C ARG A 443 -9.51 -10.91 -32.93
N ILE A 444 -8.39 -10.46 -32.41
CA ILE A 444 -7.63 -11.17 -31.40
C ILE A 444 -7.68 -10.34 -30.13
N TYR A 445 -8.08 -10.96 -29.03
CA TYR A 445 -8.02 -10.39 -27.69
C TYR A 445 -7.13 -11.28 -26.84
N ILE A 446 -6.18 -10.67 -26.15
CA ILE A 446 -5.26 -11.38 -25.27
C ILE A 446 -5.52 -10.91 -23.84
N LEU A 447 -5.72 -11.87 -22.95
CA LEU A 447 -6.01 -11.66 -21.55
C LEU A 447 -4.90 -12.26 -20.69
N SER A 448 -4.43 -11.52 -19.68
CA SER A 448 -3.66 -12.09 -18.56
C SER A 448 -4.40 -11.78 -17.26
N HIS A 449 -4.56 -12.77 -16.39
CA HIS A 449 -5.31 -12.65 -15.13
C HIS A 449 -6.71 -12.00 -15.29
N ASN A 450 -7.45 -12.39 -16.33
CA ASN A 450 -8.76 -11.84 -16.71
C ASN A 450 -8.78 -10.33 -17.05
N ARG A 451 -7.62 -9.74 -17.39
CA ARG A 451 -7.50 -8.36 -17.89
C ARG A 451 -7.04 -8.35 -19.33
N LEU A 452 -7.64 -7.50 -20.16
CA LEU A 452 -7.24 -7.31 -21.56
C LEU A 452 -5.88 -6.63 -21.60
N ILE A 453 -4.88 -7.31 -22.14
CA ILE A 453 -3.51 -6.79 -22.30
C ILE A 453 -3.22 -6.38 -23.74
N TYR A 454 -3.87 -7.01 -24.72
CA TYR A 454 -3.70 -6.67 -26.13
C TYR A 454 -4.97 -6.95 -26.93
N SER A 455 -5.23 -6.10 -27.93
CA SER A 455 -6.28 -6.35 -28.92
C SER A 455 -5.83 -5.91 -30.30
N ALA A 456 -6.00 -6.77 -31.30
CA ALA A 456 -5.69 -6.46 -32.68
C ALA A 456 -6.84 -6.85 -33.61
N ASN A 457 -6.96 -6.08 -34.69
CA ASN A 457 -7.80 -6.41 -35.83
C ASN A 457 -6.89 -6.73 -37.01
N ILE A 458 -7.15 -7.83 -37.70
CA ILE A 458 -6.44 -8.17 -38.93
C ILE A 458 -7.00 -7.32 -40.08
N GLU A 459 -6.30 -6.24 -40.43
CA GLU A 459 -6.65 -5.31 -41.51
C GLU A 459 -5.92 -5.66 -42.82
N ARG A 460 -6.50 -5.28 -43.98
CA ARG A 460 -5.76 -5.27 -45.25
C ARG A 460 -4.76 -4.13 -45.25
N GLU A 461 -3.56 -4.38 -45.77
CA GLU A 461 -2.49 -3.41 -45.91
C GLU A 461 -3.03 -2.09 -46.52
N LYS A 462 -2.97 -1.01 -45.73
CA LYS A 462 -3.24 0.34 -46.23
C LYS A 462 -1.94 0.85 -46.83
N ILE A 463 -1.95 1.17 -48.13
CA ILE A 463 -0.79 1.75 -48.78
C ILE A 463 -0.63 3.21 -48.30
N SER A 464 0.13 3.41 -47.22
CA SER A 464 0.48 4.72 -46.67
C SER A 464 1.92 5.10 -47.03
N SER A 465 2.06 6.27 -47.67
CA SER A 465 3.28 6.95 -48.15
C SER A 465 4.26 6.06 -48.94
N TYR A 466 4.16 6.12 -50.28
CA TYR A 466 5.00 5.31 -51.17
C TYR A 466 6.48 5.68 -51.08
N ASP A 467 7.29 4.63 -51.02
CA ASP A 467 8.61 4.52 -51.64
C ASP A 467 8.41 4.46 -53.17
N ASP A 468 9.00 5.39 -53.91
CA ASP A 468 8.89 5.50 -55.38
C ASP A 468 9.31 4.20 -56.08
N ILE A 469 10.24 3.45 -55.49
CA ILE A 469 10.76 2.21 -56.04
C ILE A 469 9.69 1.11 -55.98
N LYS A 470 8.99 0.99 -54.85
CA LYS A 470 7.89 0.02 -54.70
C LYS A 470 6.71 0.36 -55.59
N LEU A 471 6.41 1.65 -55.76
CA LEU A 471 5.40 2.09 -56.74
C LEU A 471 5.82 1.67 -58.15
N TYR A 472 7.08 1.91 -58.53
CA TYR A 472 7.59 1.55 -59.84
C TYR A 472 7.46 0.04 -60.13
N ASP A 473 7.83 -0.80 -59.17
CA ASP A 473 7.73 -2.26 -59.31
C ASP A 473 6.28 -2.74 -59.46
N LEU A 474 5.35 -2.16 -58.68
CA LEU A 474 3.91 -2.40 -58.82
C LEU A 474 3.38 -1.99 -60.20
N LEU A 475 3.76 -0.80 -60.67
CA LEU A 475 3.35 -0.30 -61.99
C LEU A 475 3.89 -1.19 -63.10
N LYS A 476 5.14 -1.66 -62.98
CA LYS A 476 5.78 -2.56 -63.94
C LYS A 476 5.13 -3.94 -63.96
N ALA A 477 4.80 -4.51 -62.80
CA ALA A 477 4.18 -5.83 -62.70
C ALA A 477 2.78 -5.89 -63.33
N HIS A 478 1.98 -4.84 -63.14
CA HIS A 478 0.59 -4.79 -63.58
C HIS A 478 0.35 -4.04 -64.90
N ASN A 479 1.40 -3.59 -65.60
CA ASN A 479 1.25 -2.80 -66.82
C ASN A 479 0.57 -3.56 -67.98
N LYS A 480 0.60 -4.90 -67.94
CA LYS A 480 0.02 -5.78 -68.96
C LYS A 480 -1.44 -6.17 -68.68
N ASP A 481 -1.99 -5.79 -67.53
CA ASP A 481 -3.37 -6.16 -67.17
C ASP A 481 -4.37 -5.45 -68.09
N VAL A 482 -5.59 -5.97 -68.12
CA VAL A 482 -6.72 -5.39 -68.87
C VAL A 482 -6.89 -3.92 -68.45
N ARG A 483 -6.94 -3.03 -69.44
CA ARG A 483 -7.04 -1.58 -69.23
C ARG A 483 -8.50 -1.12 -69.23
N VAL A 484 -8.82 -0.17 -68.37
CA VAL A 484 -10.11 0.54 -68.32
C VAL A 484 -9.90 2.04 -68.46
N VAL A 485 -10.97 2.74 -68.86
CA VAL A 485 -11.01 4.21 -68.87
C VAL A 485 -10.77 4.71 -67.45
N MET A 486 -9.84 5.66 -67.30
CA MET A 486 -9.39 6.11 -66.00
C MET A 486 -10.48 6.90 -65.26
N PRO A 487 -10.89 6.48 -64.04
CA PRO A 487 -11.84 7.25 -63.24
C PRO A 487 -11.29 8.61 -62.81
N VAL A 488 -12.14 9.64 -62.76
CA VAL A 488 -11.75 11.02 -62.41
C VAL A 488 -11.03 11.12 -61.05
N GLY A 489 -11.45 10.31 -60.07
CA GLY A 489 -10.81 10.26 -58.75
C GLY A 489 -9.37 9.73 -58.81
N VAL A 490 -9.15 8.66 -59.58
CA VAL A 490 -7.82 8.06 -59.81
C VAL A 490 -6.92 9.02 -60.59
N ARG A 491 -7.47 9.73 -61.59
CA ARG A 491 -6.75 10.75 -62.36
C ARG A 491 -6.18 11.85 -61.47
N LYS A 492 -6.95 12.34 -60.48
CA LYS A 492 -6.48 13.35 -59.51
C LYS A 492 -5.35 12.82 -58.61
N ILE A 493 -5.39 11.54 -58.24
CA ILE A 493 -4.35 10.89 -57.43
C ILE A 493 -3.05 10.79 -58.22
N ILE A 494 -3.12 10.35 -59.48
CA ILE A 494 -1.95 10.21 -60.35
C ILE A 494 -1.28 11.58 -60.61
N ILE A 495 -2.05 12.65 -60.81
CA ILE A 495 -1.51 14.01 -60.96
C ILE A 495 -0.72 14.44 -59.72
N LYS A 496 -1.22 14.13 -58.51
CA LYS A 496 -0.49 14.42 -57.27
C LYS A 496 0.80 13.58 -57.16
N MET A 497 0.75 12.32 -57.57
CA MET A 497 1.89 11.41 -57.56
C MET A 497 3.01 11.85 -58.51
N LEU A 498 2.68 12.45 -59.66
CA LEU A 498 3.69 12.95 -60.61
C LEU A 498 4.63 14.01 -60.03
N ILE A 499 4.21 14.72 -58.98
CA ILE A 499 5.01 15.75 -58.30
C ILE A 499 6.06 15.11 -57.39
N SER A 500 5.77 13.95 -56.82
CA SER A 500 6.55 13.32 -55.75
C SER A 500 7.33 12.08 -56.16
N TYR A 501 7.04 11.49 -57.32
CA TYR A 501 7.56 10.17 -57.72
C TYR A 501 8.25 10.22 -59.09
N SER A 502 9.58 10.16 -59.09
CA SER A 502 10.48 10.30 -60.23
C SER A 502 10.68 9.02 -61.04
N ALA A 503 10.81 7.86 -60.38
CA ALA A 503 11.02 6.56 -61.02
C ALA A 503 9.73 6.07 -61.69
N SER A 504 8.60 6.26 -61.02
CA SER A 504 7.26 5.88 -61.49
C SER A 504 6.69 6.80 -62.58
N LYS A 505 7.32 7.96 -62.79
CA LYS A 505 6.83 9.06 -63.62
C LYS A 505 6.44 8.62 -65.03
N LYS A 506 7.27 7.80 -65.69
CA LYS A 506 7.04 7.34 -67.07
C LYS A 506 5.71 6.58 -67.24
N TYR A 507 5.40 5.66 -66.32
CA TYR A 507 4.16 4.89 -66.37
C TYR A 507 2.94 5.75 -66.03
N LEU A 508 3.08 6.64 -65.05
CA LEU A 508 2.00 7.55 -64.64
C LEU A 508 1.63 8.54 -65.77
N TYR A 509 2.61 9.03 -66.54
CA TYR A 509 2.34 9.83 -67.73
C TYR A 509 1.66 9.03 -68.85
N ASP A 510 2.12 7.80 -69.13
CA ASP A 510 1.50 6.93 -70.15
C ASP A 510 0.01 6.73 -69.88
N TYR A 511 -0.36 6.53 -68.61
CA TYR A 511 -1.76 6.35 -68.22
C TYR A 511 -2.59 7.62 -68.40
N LEU A 512 -2.04 8.79 -68.03
CA LEU A 512 -2.75 10.06 -68.18
C LEU A 512 -2.96 10.46 -69.65
N GLU A 513 -1.95 10.23 -70.48
CA GLU A 513 -1.97 10.51 -71.92
C GLU A 513 -2.97 9.60 -72.64
N LYS A 514 -2.92 8.29 -72.36
CA LYS A 514 -3.84 7.30 -72.97
C LYS A 514 -5.22 7.27 -72.30
N ASN A 515 -5.42 8.05 -71.24
CA ASN A 515 -6.60 8.07 -70.37
C ASN A 515 -7.11 6.67 -69.96
N THR A 516 -6.18 5.72 -69.83
CA THR A 516 -6.46 4.32 -69.51
C THR A 516 -5.48 3.82 -68.47
N ILE A 517 -5.96 2.95 -67.59
CA ILE A 517 -5.17 2.36 -66.50
C ILE A 517 -5.53 0.87 -66.35
N PRO A 518 -4.56 0.00 -66.01
CA PRO A 518 -4.85 -1.35 -65.54
C PRO A 518 -5.98 -1.42 -64.49
N VAL A 519 -6.94 -2.32 -64.66
CA VAL A 519 -8.09 -2.50 -63.73
C VAL A 519 -7.63 -2.71 -62.29
N THR A 520 -6.59 -3.52 -62.11
CA THR A 520 -5.98 -3.83 -60.81
C THR A 520 -5.49 -2.56 -60.12
N LEU A 521 -4.79 -1.70 -60.86
CA LEU A 521 -4.29 -0.40 -60.37
C LEU A 521 -5.42 0.61 -60.16
N ALA A 522 -6.46 0.60 -60.99
CA ALA A 522 -7.64 1.45 -60.82
C ALA A 522 -8.36 1.16 -59.49
N ASN A 523 -8.47 -0.11 -59.12
CA ASN A 523 -9.08 -0.55 -57.87
C ASN A 523 -8.21 -0.23 -56.67
N LEU A 524 -6.89 -0.43 -56.77
CA LEU A 524 -5.93 -0.09 -55.72
C LEU A 524 -5.90 1.41 -55.41
N LEU A 525 -5.91 2.25 -56.45
CA LEU A 525 -5.89 3.71 -56.30
C LEU A 525 -7.28 4.30 -55.99
N GLY A 526 -8.36 3.65 -56.44
CA GLY A 526 -9.74 4.14 -56.33
C GLY A 526 -10.56 3.62 -55.15
N GLY A 527 -10.06 2.61 -54.42
CA GLY A 527 -10.80 1.88 -53.38
C GLY A 527 -11.12 2.62 -52.07
N ASN A 528 -11.03 3.95 -52.03
CA ASN A 528 -11.17 4.74 -50.81
C ASN A 528 -12.36 5.71 -50.87
N LYS A 529 -13.59 5.19 -50.73
CA LYS A 529 -14.81 6.01 -50.73
C LYS A 529 -15.18 6.63 -49.38
N ASN A 530 -14.38 6.50 -48.31
CA ASN A 530 -14.74 7.04 -46.98
C ASN A 530 -13.65 7.78 -46.18
N ALA A 531 -12.50 8.14 -46.77
CA ALA A 531 -11.54 9.03 -46.10
C ALA A 531 -11.90 10.51 -46.33
N ARG A 532 -12.63 11.11 -45.39
CA ARG A 532 -12.73 12.57 -45.25
C ARG A 532 -11.34 13.12 -44.95
N TRP A 533 -10.77 13.85 -45.91
CA TRP A 533 -9.60 14.68 -45.70
C TRP A 533 -10.01 15.89 -44.84
N ARG A 534 -9.52 15.94 -43.60
CA ARG A 534 -9.40 17.21 -42.86
C ARG A 534 -7.99 17.72 -43.10
N LEU A 535 -7.92 18.98 -43.52
CA LEU A 535 -6.70 19.79 -43.64
C LEU A 535 -5.99 19.90 -42.30
#